data_AF-B5LGR0-F1
#
_entry.id   AF-B5LGR0-F1
#
_cell.length_a   1.000
_cell.length_b   1.000
_cell.length_c   1.000
_cell.angle_alpha   90.00
_cell.angle_beta   90.00
_cell.angle_gamma   90.00
#
_symmetry.space_group_name_H-M   'P 1'
#
loop_
_entity.id
_entity.type
_entity.pdbx_description
1 polymer ?
#
loop_
_entity_poly.entity_id
_entity_poly.type
_entity_poly.pdbx_seq_one_letter_code
_entity_poly.pdbx_strand_id
1 'polypeptide(L)'
;YDVIHICTELARSFADIGDIVRGKDLYLGKKKKKQNQNVTEGEKLEQKLKEIFKKIHDNLKDKEAKDRYKDTENYYQLREDWWEANRETVWKALTCKADDSNRYFRATCSDTKGESVASHKCRCKDENFTKETDQVPTYFDYVPQYLRWFEEWAEDL
;
A
#
# COMPACT_ATOMS: atom_id res chain seq x y z
N TYR A 1 9.82 -20.10 11.02
CA TYR A 1 9.49 -18.74 10.57
C TYR A 1 9.86 -17.81 11.70
N ASP A 2 10.93 -17.05 11.53
CA ASP A 2 11.33 -16.06 12.53
C ASP A 2 10.25 -14.98 12.62
N VAL A 3 9.68 -14.86 13.82
CA VAL A 3 8.59 -13.93 14.20
C VAL A 3 8.99 -12.46 13.95
N ILE A 4 10.29 -12.19 13.75
CA ILE A 4 10.89 -10.87 13.62
C ILE A 4 10.64 -10.23 12.24
N HIS A 5 10.35 -11.00 11.19
CA HIS A 5 10.23 -10.45 9.82
C HIS A 5 8.80 -10.22 9.34
N ILE A 6 7.77 -10.70 10.06
CA ILE A 6 6.37 -10.66 9.60
C ILE A 6 5.92 -9.23 9.28
N CYS A 7 6.27 -8.24 10.11
CA CYS A 7 5.87 -6.86 9.86
C CYS A 7 6.55 -6.24 8.63
N THR A 8 7.78 -6.67 8.31
CA THR A 8 8.48 -6.26 7.10
C THR A 8 7.80 -6.83 5.87
N GLU A 9 7.42 -8.11 5.88
CA GLU A 9 6.68 -8.71 4.77
C GLU A 9 5.28 -8.10 4.58
N LEU A 10 4.59 -7.77 5.68
CA LEU A 10 3.33 -7.05 5.61
C LEU A 10 3.52 -5.64 5.02
N ALA A 11 4.62 -4.94 5.36
CA ALA A 11 4.94 -3.64 4.77
C ALA A 11 5.24 -3.72 3.27
N ARG A 12 5.95 -4.75 2.81
CA ARG A 12 6.18 -5.00 1.37
C ARG A 12 4.87 -5.26 0.64
N SER A 13 4.06 -6.18 1.19
CA SER A 13 2.73 -6.51 0.65
C SER A 13 1.83 -5.27 0.58
N PHE A 14 1.85 -4.43 1.61
CA PHE A 14 1.09 -3.17 1.64
C PHE A 14 1.52 -2.20 0.53
N ALA A 15 2.83 -2.04 0.32
CA ALA A 15 3.36 -1.17 -0.72
C ALA A 15 3.01 -1.67 -2.14
N ASP A 16 3.06 -2.99 -2.36
CA ASP A 16 2.66 -3.58 -3.63
C ASP A 16 1.15 -3.46 -3.89
N ILE A 17 0.31 -3.66 -2.87
CA ILE A 17 -1.14 -3.37 -2.97
C ILE A 17 -1.37 -1.89 -3.34
N GLY A 18 -0.62 -0.98 -2.70
CA GLY A 18 -0.67 0.45 -3.01
C GLY A 18 -0.31 0.74 -4.46
N ASP A 19 0.74 0.11 -4.99
CA ASP A 19 1.13 0.28 -6.39
C ASP A 19 0.12 -0.32 -7.39
N ILE A 20 -0.52 -1.44 -7.04
CA ILE A 20 -1.61 -2.01 -7.84
C ILE A 20 -2.79 -1.04 -7.90
N VAL A 21 -3.26 -0.54 -6.75
CA VAL A 21 -4.40 0.40 -6.67
C VAL A 21 -4.09 1.69 -7.44
N ARG A 22 -2.86 2.20 -7.32
CA ARG A 22 -2.41 3.44 -7.98
C ARG A 22 -2.06 3.27 -9.45
N GLY A 23 -2.03 2.04 -9.96
CA GLY A 23 -1.64 1.75 -11.36
C GLY A 23 -0.15 1.97 -11.63
N LYS A 24 0.69 1.86 -10.60
CA LYS A 24 2.16 1.97 -10.64
C LYS A 24 2.88 0.62 -10.66
N ASP A 25 2.15 -0.47 -10.40
CA ASP A 25 2.73 -1.82 -10.35
C ASP A 25 3.34 -2.25 -11.70
N LEU A 26 4.61 -2.66 -11.65
CA LEU A 26 5.42 -3.04 -12.81
C LEU A 26 5.09 -4.44 -13.32
N TYR A 27 4.55 -5.33 -12.48
CA TYR A 27 4.17 -6.68 -12.85
C TYR A 27 2.96 -6.68 -13.79
N LEU A 28 1.97 -5.81 -13.49
CA LEU A 28 0.82 -5.52 -14.35
C LEU A 28 1.23 -4.87 -15.68
N GLY A 29 2.36 -4.14 -15.71
CA GLY A 29 2.73 -3.29 -16.83
C GLY A 29 3.27 -3.98 -18.09
N LYS A 30 3.97 -5.13 -18.02
CA LYS A 30 4.78 -5.57 -19.20
C LYS A 30 5.00 -7.07 -19.43
N LYS A 31 4.60 -7.99 -18.55
CA LYS A 31 4.90 -9.43 -18.74
C LYS A 31 3.81 -10.16 -19.55
N LYS A 32 4.02 -10.21 -20.87
CA LYS A 32 3.43 -11.11 -21.88
C LYS A 32 2.27 -10.56 -22.74
N LYS A 33 2.57 -9.52 -23.52
CA LYS A 33 2.07 -9.43 -24.93
C LYS A 33 2.76 -10.42 -25.88
N LYS A 34 3.54 -11.37 -25.36
CA LYS A 34 4.32 -12.35 -26.12
C LYS A 34 3.74 -13.75 -25.84
N GLN A 35 2.75 -14.14 -26.64
CA GLN A 35 2.69 -15.42 -27.40
C GLN A 35 1.25 -15.84 -27.71
N ASN A 36 0.26 -15.49 -26.88
CA ASN A 36 -1.16 -15.79 -27.13
C ASN A 36 -1.97 -14.51 -26.87
N GLN A 37 -2.92 -14.16 -27.74
CA GLN A 37 -3.77 -12.96 -27.70
C GLN A 37 -4.72 -12.87 -26.48
N ASN A 38 -4.43 -13.57 -25.38
CA ASN A 38 -5.29 -13.67 -24.21
C ASN A 38 -4.92 -12.61 -23.18
N VAL A 39 -5.94 -11.88 -22.71
CA VAL A 39 -5.85 -10.91 -21.61
C VAL A 39 -5.39 -11.61 -20.33
N THR A 40 -4.33 -11.11 -19.71
CA THR A 40 -3.77 -11.62 -18.44
C THR A 40 -4.69 -11.28 -17.25
N GLU A 41 -4.58 -12.02 -16.15
CA GLU A 41 -5.31 -11.70 -14.91
C GLU A 41 -4.98 -10.29 -14.39
N GLY A 42 -3.73 -9.84 -14.61
CA GLY A 42 -3.32 -8.48 -14.28
C GLY A 42 -4.04 -7.42 -15.11
N GLU A 43 -4.14 -7.61 -16.42
CA GLU A 43 -4.90 -6.70 -17.29
C GLU A 43 -6.40 -6.69 -16.93
N LYS A 44 -6.99 -7.85 -16.58
CA LYS A 44 -8.38 -7.91 -16.09
C LYS A 44 -8.56 -7.15 -14.78
N LEU A 45 -7.60 -7.25 -13.86
CA LEU A 45 -7.62 -6.52 -12.60
C LEU A 45 -7.53 -5.01 -12.84
N GLU A 46 -6.59 -4.55 -13.66
CA GLU A 46 -6.43 -3.14 -14.00
C GLU A 46 -7.68 -2.57 -14.68
N GLN A 47 -8.31 -3.34 -15.60
CA GLN A 47 -9.58 -2.95 -16.20
C GLN A 47 -10.68 -2.75 -15.15
N LYS A 48 -10.84 -3.68 -14.20
CA LYS A 48 -11.79 -3.55 -13.10
C LYS A 48 -11.51 -2.35 -12.22
N LEU A 49 -10.23 -2.08 -11.90
CA LEU A 49 -9.84 -0.90 -11.13
C LEU A 49 -10.22 0.38 -11.89
N LYS A 50 -9.94 0.47 -13.19
CA LYS A 50 -10.37 1.61 -14.02
C LYS A 50 -11.88 1.80 -14.02
N GLU A 51 -12.65 0.73 -14.12
CA GLU A 51 -14.12 0.80 -14.03
C GLU A 51 -14.61 1.31 -12.67
N ILE A 52 -13.98 0.88 -11.57
CA ILE A 52 -14.30 1.35 -10.22
C ILE A 52 -13.97 2.84 -10.10
N PHE A 53 -12.77 3.27 -10.48
CA PHE A 53 -12.36 4.66 -10.37
C PHE A 53 -13.13 5.60 -11.30
N LYS A 54 -13.55 5.11 -12.47
CA LYS A 54 -14.52 5.82 -13.32
C LYS A 54 -15.83 6.09 -12.58
N LYS A 55 -16.41 5.06 -11.96
CA LYS A 55 -17.65 5.23 -11.17
C LYS A 55 -17.46 6.19 -9.99
N ILE A 56 -16.29 6.18 -9.34
CA ILE A 56 -15.97 7.13 -8.26
C ILE A 56 -15.92 8.56 -8.82
N HIS A 57 -15.21 8.76 -9.94
CA HIS A 57 -15.08 10.05 -10.62
C HIS A 57 -16.43 10.62 -11.08
N ASP A 58 -17.27 9.79 -11.72
CA ASP A 58 -18.60 10.19 -12.20
C ASP A 58 -19.49 10.68 -11.05
N ASN A 59 -19.37 10.04 -9.88
CA ASN A 59 -20.13 10.34 -8.67
C ASN A 59 -19.59 11.54 -7.84
N LEU A 60 -18.49 12.17 -8.25
CA LEU A 60 -18.04 13.40 -7.61
C LEU A 60 -19.10 14.48 -7.78
N LYS A 61 -19.63 14.97 -6.65
CA LYS A 61 -20.68 16.01 -6.64
C LYS A 61 -20.13 17.41 -6.77
N ASP A 62 -18.90 17.60 -6.30
CA ASP A 62 -18.22 18.88 -6.26
C ASP A 62 -17.54 19.19 -7.60
N LYS A 63 -17.74 20.42 -8.09
CA LYS A 63 -17.20 20.86 -9.39
C LYS A 63 -15.68 21.06 -9.32
N GLU A 64 -15.16 21.58 -8.21
CA GLU A 64 -13.71 21.77 -8.02
C GLU A 64 -12.99 20.41 -7.95
N ALA A 65 -13.59 19.41 -7.31
CA ALA A 65 -13.06 18.05 -7.29
C ALA A 65 -13.01 17.44 -8.71
N LYS A 66 -14.06 17.62 -9.52
CA LYS A 66 -14.05 17.19 -10.93
C LYS A 66 -12.99 17.94 -11.75
N ASP A 67 -12.82 19.24 -11.50
CA ASP A 67 -11.83 20.07 -12.19
C ASP A 67 -10.38 19.73 -11.78
N ARG A 68 -10.16 19.21 -10.56
CA ARG A 68 -8.87 18.65 -10.12
C ARG A 68 -8.55 17.37 -10.89
N TYR A 69 -9.48 16.41 -10.92
CA TYR A 69 -9.26 15.09 -11.52
C TYR A 69 -9.55 15.06 -13.02
N LYS A 70 -8.63 15.58 -13.84
CA LYS A 70 -8.79 15.68 -15.30
C LYS A 70 -8.44 14.40 -16.07
N ASP A 71 -7.65 13.51 -15.47
CA ASP A 71 -7.34 12.22 -16.08
C ASP A 71 -8.55 11.28 -15.99
N THR A 72 -9.22 11.09 -17.13
CA THR A 72 -10.39 10.22 -17.27
C THR A 72 -10.07 8.86 -17.90
N GLU A 73 -8.79 8.59 -18.20
CA GLU A 73 -8.35 7.32 -18.79
C GLU A 73 -7.83 6.37 -17.72
N ASN A 74 -6.93 6.86 -16.86
CA ASN A 74 -6.25 6.06 -15.84
C ASN A 74 -6.60 6.50 -14.41
N TYR A 75 -7.11 7.72 -14.25
CA TYR A 75 -7.50 8.30 -12.97
C TYR A 75 -6.32 8.41 -11.97
N TYR A 76 -5.09 8.61 -12.43
CA TYR A 76 -3.90 8.51 -11.59
C TYR A 76 -3.96 9.41 -10.35
N GLN A 77 -4.31 10.69 -10.51
CA GLN A 77 -4.41 11.62 -9.37
C GLN A 77 -5.50 11.19 -8.37
N LEU A 78 -6.66 10.75 -8.87
CA LEU A 78 -7.75 10.27 -8.03
C LEU A 78 -7.34 8.99 -7.27
N ARG A 79 -6.59 8.09 -7.91
CA ARG A 79 -6.08 6.87 -7.30
C ARG A 79 -5.03 7.15 -6.22
N GLU A 80 -4.13 8.10 -6.44
CA GLU A 80 -3.15 8.55 -5.43
C GLU A 80 -3.86 9.13 -4.20
N ASP A 81 -4.78 10.08 -4.41
CA ASP A 81 -5.50 10.73 -3.32
C ASP A 81 -6.42 9.74 -2.58
N TRP A 82 -7.01 8.78 -3.29
CA TRP A 82 -7.78 7.70 -2.69
C TRP A 82 -6.89 6.80 -1.82
N TRP A 83 -5.71 6.43 -2.31
CA TRP A 83 -4.78 5.61 -1.51
C TRP A 83 -4.40 6.35 -0.23
N GLU A 84 -3.95 7.61 -0.32
CA GLU A 84 -3.55 8.40 0.85
C GLU A 84 -4.70 8.53 1.87
N ALA A 85 -5.93 8.73 1.41
CA ALA A 85 -7.10 8.82 2.29
C ALA A 85 -7.47 7.49 2.98
N ASN A 86 -7.08 6.33 2.43
CA ASN A 86 -7.52 5.02 2.92
C ASN A 86 -6.39 4.10 3.42
N ARG A 87 -5.12 4.48 3.24
CA ARG A 87 -3.95 3.65 3.51
C ARG A 87 -3.89 3.16 4.96
N GLU A 88 -4.32 3.98 5.92
CA GLU A 88 -4.42 3.60 7.34
C GLU A 88 -5.43 2.47 7.58
N THR A 89 -6.60 2.54 6.93
CA THR A 89 -7.64 1.50 7.03
C THR A 89 -7.18 0.21 6.36
N VAL A 90 -6.48 0.30 5.24
CA VAL A 90 -5.90 -0.86 4.55
C VAL A 90 -4.83 -1.52 5.42
N TRP A 91 -3.94 -0.74 6.05
CA TRP A 91 -2.94 -1.26 6.98
C TRP A 91 -3.57 -1.95 8.19
N LYS A 92 -4.63 -1.35 8.76
CA LYS A 92 -5.42 -1.94 9.84
C LYS A 92 -6.01 -3.29 9.43
N ALA A 93 -6.55 -3.40 8.22
CA ALA A 93 -7.10 -4.66 7.73
C ALA A 93 -6.00 -5.72 7.55
N LEU A 94 -4.87 -5.32 6.97
CA LEU A 94 -3.74 -6.20 6.68
C LEU A 94 -3.11 -6.80 7.95
N THR A 95 -2.97 -5.97 8.99
CA THR A 95 -2.35 -6.35 10.27
C THR A 95 -3.34 -6.97 11.27
N CYS A 96 -4.61 -7.17 10.91
CA CYS A 96 -5.66 -7.61 11.82
C CYS A 96 -5.34 -8.95 12.54
N LYS A 97 -4.62 -9.85 11.86
CA LYS A 97 -4.19 -11.16 12.39
C LYS A 97 -2.70 -11.23 12.75
N ALA A 98 -1.99 -10.10 12.76
CA ALA A 98 -0.61 -10.10 13.25
C ALA A 98 -0.62 -10.41 14.76
N ASP A 99 0.33 -11.23 15.20
CA ASP A 99 0.52 -11.53 16.62
C ASP A 99 1.02 -10.31 17.38
N ASP A 100 0.70 -10.26 18.68
CA ASP A 100 1.13 -9.17 19.58
C ASP A 100 2.65 -9.09 19.74
N SER A 101 3.36 -10.18 19.42
CA SER A 101 4.83 -10.26 19.44
C SER A 101 5.49 -9.80 18.13
N ASN A 102 4.72 -9.58 17.06
CA ASN A 102 5.27 -9.16 15.78
C ASN A 102 5.73 -7.70 15.84
N ARG A 103 7.00 -7.47 15.50
CA ARG A 103 7.64 -6.15 15.56
C ARG A 103 8.16 -5.75 14.20
N TYR A 104 8.11 -4.46 13.88
CA TYR A 104 8.85 -3.92 12.76
C TYR A 104 10.35 -3.85 13.11
N PHE A 105 11.22 -4.29 12.21
CA PHE A 105 12.66 -4.37 12.49
C PHE A 105 13.33 -3.00 12.61
N ARG A 106 12.79 -1.97 11.94
CA ARG A 106 13.30 -0.59 12.00
C ARG A 106 12.59 0.18 13.11
N ALA A 107 13.34 1.04 13.81
CA ALA A 107 12.74 2.09 14.63
C ALA A 107 11.75 2.87 13.76
N THR A 108 10.51 2.92 14.22
CA THR A 108 9.38 3.46 13.50
C THR A 108 8.31 3.83 14.52
N CYS A 109 7.43 4.75 14.14
CA CYS A 109 6.61 5.56 15.04
C CYS A 109 7.46 6.71 15.62
N SER A 110 6.94 7.93 15.49
CA SER A 110 7.59 9.13 16.04
C SER A 110 7.09 9.32 17.46
N ASP A 111 7.87 8.95 18.46
CA ASP A 111 7.58 9.28 19.86
C ASP A 111 8.50 10.41 20.33
N THR A 112 7.94 11.36 21.07
CA THR A 112 8.68 12.46 21.71
C THR A 112 9.68 12.00 22.79
N LYS A 113 9.86 10.68 22.99
CA LYS A 113 10.62 10.08 24.11
C LYS A 113 11.69 9.06 23.69
N GLY A 114 11.91 8.77 22.40
CA GLY A 114 12.96 7.84 21.97
C GLY A 114 12.81 7.33 20.54
N GLU A 115 13.48 6.21 20.25
CA GLU A 115 13.19 5.37 19.08
C GLU A 115 12.09 4.38 19.49
N SER A 116 10.84 4.67 19.16
CA SER A 116 9.77 3.67 19.28
C SER A 116 9.85 2.66 18.13
N VAL A 117 9.26 1.50 18.38
CA VAL A 117 9.16 0.41 17.40
C VAL A 117 7.69 0.00 17.38
N ALA A 118 7.14 -0.25 16.19
CA ALA A 118 5.82 -0.86 16.04
C ALA A 118 5.86 -2.31 16.54
N SER A 119 5.81 -2.49 17.86
CA SER A 119 6.16 -3.73 18.55
C SER A 119 4.95 -4.62 18.88
N HIS A 120 3.75 -4.20 18.49
CA HIS A 120 2.50 -4.90 18.78
C HIS A 120 1.63 -4.93 17.52
N LYS A 121 1.38 -6.13 16.98
CA LYS A 121 0.64 -6.33 15.72
C LYS A 121 1.11 -5.48 14.55
N CYS A 122 2.40 -5.15 14.48
CA CYS A 122 2.94 -4.26 13.46
C CYS A 122 2.29 -2.86 13.43
N ARG A 123 1.85 -2.33 14.57
CA ARG A 123 1.26 -0.99 14.69
C ARG A 123 1.97 -0.12 15.72
N CYS A 124 1.81 1.19 15.55
CA CYS A 124 2.25 2.17 16.52
C CYS A 124 1.23 2.26 17.66
N LYS A 125 1.69 2.41 18.90
CA LYS A 125 0.80 2.74 20.02
C LYS A 125 0.56 4.24 20.11
N ASP A 126 -0.52 4.63 20.78
CA ASP A 126 -0.80 6.03 21.11
C ASP A 126 0.26 6.60 22.07
N GLU A 127 0.30 7.92 22.24
CA GLU A 127 1.29 8.61 23.09
C GLU A 127 1.29 8.12 24.55
N ASN A 128 0.16 7.54 25.00
CA ASN A 128 0.00 6.98 26.34
C ASN A 128 0.32 5.47 26.41
N PHE A 129 0.72 4.84 25.30
CA PHE A 129 1.05 3.42 25.17
C PHE A 129 -0.10 2.45 25.56
N THR A 130 -1.35 2.92 25.49
CA THR A 130 -2.55 2.20 25.93
C THR A 130 -3.32 1.57 24.79
N LYS A 131 -3.26 2.14 23.57
CA LYS A 131 -4.04 1.68 22.42
C LYS A 131 -3.18 1.64 21.16
N GLU A 132 -3.48 0.67 20.30
CA GLU A 132 -2.94 0.67 18.95
C GLU A 132 -3.55 1.83 18.14
N THR A 133 -2.70 2.53 17.41
CA THR A 133 -3.11 3.49 16.38
C THR A 133 -3.20 2.77 15.04
N ASP A 134 -3.97 3.35 14.13
CA ASP A 134 -4.02 2.88 12.74
C ASP A 134 -2.90 3.51 11.89
N GLN A 135 -1.93 4.18 12.53
CA GLN A 135 -0.77 4.77 11.86
C GLN A 135 0.01 3.67 11.14
N VAL A 136 0.24 3.89 9.86
CA VAL A 136 1.12 3.03 9.06
C VAL A 136 2.56 3.29 9.48
N PRO A 137 3.28 2.32 10.06
CA PRO A 137 4.64 2.49 10.57
C PRO A 137 5.68 2.47 9.44
N THR A 138 5.27 2.66 8.19
CA THR A 138 6.15 2.53 7.03
C THR A 138 5.76 3.52 5.96
N TYR A 139 6.78 3.97 5.22
CA TYR A 139 6.65 4.79 4.02
C TYR A 139 7.07 3.99 2.77
N PHE A 140 7.16 2.65 2.88
CA PHE A 140 7.51 1.80 1.75
C PHE A 140 6.57 1.96 0.56
N ASP A 141 5.28 2.27 0.80
CA ASP A 141 4.32 2.60 -0.26
C ASP A 141 4.66 3.91 -1.02
N TYR A 142 5.63 4.69 -0.56
CA TYR A 142 6.16 5.86 -1.28
C TYR A 142 7.55 5.65 -1.87
N VAL A 143 8.16 4.48 -1.68
CA VAL A 143 9.43 4.08 -2.30
C VAL A 143 9.16 3.44 -3.66
N PRO A 144 9.88 3.76 -4.74
CA PRO A 144 9.69 3.11 -6.04
C PRO A 144 9.80 1.57 -5.99
N GLN A 145 8.86 0.85 -6.62
CA GLN A 145 8.75 -0.61 -6.55
C GLN A 145 10.05 -1.36 -6.88
N TYR A 146 10.79 -0.91 -7.90
CA TYR A 146 12.07 -1.53 -8.28
C TYR A 146 13.08 -1.58 -7.12
N LEU A 147 13.16 -0.52 -6.32
CA LEU A 147 14.09 -0.46 -5.18
C LEU A 147 13.65 -1.39 -4.06
N ARG A 148 12.34 -1.51 -3.82
CA ARG A 148 11.78 -2.39 -2.78
C ARG A 148 12.02 -3.86 -3.12
N TRP A 149 11.74 -4.24 -4.36
CA TRP A 149 12.03 -5.61 -4.81
C TRP A 149 13.53 -5.88 -4.74
N PHE A 150 14.39 -4.96 -5.21
CA PHE A 150 15.84 -5.17 -5.12
C PHE A 150 16.34 -5.42 -3.69
N GLU A 151 15.80 -4.71 -2.70
CA GLU A 151 16.09 -4.93 -1.27
C GLU A 151 15.57 -6.29 -0.77
N GLU A 152 14.35 -6.68 -1.12
CA GLU A 152 13.77 -7.99 -0.79
C GLU A 152 14.60 -9.15 -1.36
N TRP A 153 14.97 -9.08 -2.64
CA TRP A 153 15.84 -10.08 -3.28
C TRP A 153 17.20 -10.22 -2.60
N ALA A 154 17.71 -9.14 -1.99
CA ALA A 154 18.99 -9.16 -1.28
C ALA A 154 18.87 -9.75 0.14
N GLU A 155 17.70 -9.70 0.78
CA GLU A 155 17.45 -10.28 2.10
C GLU A 155 17.12 -11.78 2.05
N ASP A 156 16.58 -12.28 0.93
CA ASP A 156 16.25 -13.69 0.72
C ASP A 156 17.44 -14.57 0.24
N LEU A 157 18.59 -13.95 -0.06
CA LEU A 157 19.83 -14.62 -0.51
C LEU A 157 20.74 -15.01 0.66
#